data_AF-A0A931GC50-F1
#
_entry.id   AF-A0A931GC50-F1
#
_cell.length_a   1.000
_cell.length_b   1.000
_cell.length_c   1.000
_cell.angle_alpha   90.00
_cell.angle_beta   90.00
_cell.angle_gamma   90.00
#
_symmetry.space_group_name_H-M   'P 1'
#
loop_
_entity.id
_entity.type
_entity.pdbx_description
1 polymer ?
#
loop_
_entity_poly.entity_id
_entity_poly.type
_entity_poly.pdbx_seq_one_letter_code
_entity_poly.pdbx_strand_id
1 'polypeptide(L)'
;MKRSAWLALGVVLLSNAVALGGVWYNRSGEPEAQLLLSERELQRDYGGWLRGEGDGVLRLQLSWQRPGDGWQLPWLDEAKLSELGFSATDTLSRQPARDVWLVLELEGALYRSQVEQARQALAAAEHELQAEPQSEVLRQERDDRQRRLQFVEQQASRLMLVDAGVDAQVLRQRWPNRQHQVLLAGSIEPYRHGTEAGYGATIRLQNDRLSVPHAYREQARGWARGHEQTGFKAQVEVAFGRRHEPWVLSIRQ
;
A
#
# COMPACT_ATOMS: atom_id res chain seq x y z
N MET A 1 3.55 -44.86 -25.31
CA MET A 1 2.61 -44.48 -24.24
C MET A 1 3.26 -44.31 -22.86
N LYS A 2 4.18 -45.18 -22.40
CA LYS A 2 4.80 -45.04 -21.06
C LYS A 2 5.79 -43.88 -20.92
N ARG A 3 6.61 -43.60 -21.95
CA ARG A 3 7.63 -42.52 -21.91
C ARG A 3 7.03 -41.11 -21.86
N SER A 4 5.95 -40.87 -22.62
CA SER A 4 5.24 -39.60 -22.61
C SER A 4 4.55 -39.31 -21.28
N ALA A 5 4.04 -40.34 -20.59
CA ALA A 5 3.47 -40.20 -19.25
C ALA A 5 4.53 -39.81 -18.20
N TRP A 6 5.72 -40.42 -18.25
CA TRP A 6 6.84 -40.05 -17.37
C TRP A 6 7.37 -38.64 -17.64
N LEU A 7 7.42 -38.22 -18.91
CA LEU A 7 7.79 -36.84 -19.26
C LEU A 7 6.76 -35.84 -18.75
N ALA A 8 5.47 -36.12 -18.93
CA ALA A 8 4.39 -35.27 -18.41
C ALA A 8 4.44 -35.17 -16.87
N LEU A 9 4.62 -36.29 -16.18
CA LEU A 9 4.78 -36.31 -14.72
C LEU A 9 6.03 -35.53 -14.29
N GLY A 10 7.14 -35.68 -15.00
CA GLY A 10 8.38 -34.95 -14.74
C GLY A 10 8.19 -33.44 -14.84
N VAL A 11 7.48 -32.96 -15.86
CA VAL A 11 7.15 -31.53 -16.02
C VAL A 11 6.30 -31.02 -14.87
N VAL A 12 5.27 -31.78 -14.45
CA VAL A 12 4.41 -31.41 -13.32
C VAL A 12 5.18 -31.35 -12.00
N LEU A 13 6.05 -32.33 -11.75
CA LEU A 13 6.85 -32.32 -10.51
C LEU A 13 7.86 -31.18 -10.50
N LEU A 14 8.51 -30.91 -11.64
CA LEU A 14 9.50 -29.83 -11.75
C LEU A 14 8.84 -28.46 -11.58
N SER A 15 7.68 -28.21 -12.19
CA SER A 15 6.99 -26.92 -12.04
C SER A 15 6.57 -26.66 -10.59
N ASN A 16 6.05 -27.68 -9.90
CA ASN A 16 5.70 -27.59 -8.48
C ASN A 16 6.95 -27.39 -7.60
N ALA A 17 8.05 -28.08 -7.89
CA ALA A 17 9.30 -27.92 -7.16
C ALA A 17 9.85 -26.50 -7.29
N VAL A 18 9.79 -25.89 -8.49
CA VAL A 18 10.19 -24.49 -8.71
C VAL A 18 9.28 -23.53 -7.94
N ALA A 19 7.97 -23.73 -7.99
CA ALA A 19 7.02 -22.88 -7.26
C ALA A 19 7.23 -22.95 -5.73
N LEU A 20 7.31 -24.16 -5.18
CA LEU A 20 7.53 -24.38 -3.74
C LEU A 20 8.92 -23.93 -3.29
N GLY A 21 9.95 -24.14 -4.12
CA GLY A 21 11.30 -23.65 -3.89
C GLY A 21 11.34 -22.12 -3.82
N GLY A 22 10.57 -21.43 -4.67
CA GLY A 22 10.42 -19.98 -4.63
C GLY A 22 9.78 -19.48 -3.33
N VAL A 23 8.75 -20.16 -2.83
CA VAL A 23 8.10 -19.84 -1.55
C VAL A 23 9.04 -20.10 -0.38
N TRP A 24 9.72 -21.26 -0.38
CA TRP A 24 10.71 -21.61 0.65
C TRP A 24 11.84 -20.58 0.68
N TYR A 25 12.36 -20.19 -0.48
CA TYR A 25 13.41 -19.17 -0.57
C TYR A 25 12.93 -17.81 -0.06
N ASN A 26 11.72 -17.36 -0.44
CA ASN A 26 11.16 -16.10 0.03
C ASN A 26 11.04 -16.06 1.57
N ARG A 27 10.62 -17.18 2.17
CA ARG A 27 10.42 -17.33 3.62
C ARG A 27 11.67 -17.79 4.37
N SER A 28 12.78 -18.02 3.68
CA SER A 28 14.03 -18.50 4.29
C SER A 28 14.80 -17.34 4.95
N GLY A 29 15.39 -17.62 6.11
CA GLY A 29 16.21 -16.65 6.84
C GLY A 29 15.37 -15.54 7.50
N GLU A 30 16.01 -14.41 7.76
CA GLU A 30 15.31 -13.24 8.28
C GLU A 30 14.51 -12.55 7.16
N PRO A 31 13.23 -12.22 7.41
CA PRO A 31 12.46 -11.44 6.46
C PRO A 31 13.01 -10.03 6.30
N GLU A 32 12.73 -9.47 5.13
CA GLU A 32 13.11 -8.14 4.72
C GLU A 32 12.41 -7.04 5.54
N ALA A 33 11.14 -7.28 5.88
CA ALA A 33 10.35 -6.48 6.81
C ALA A 33 9.30 -7.34 7.52
N GLN A 34 8.86 -6.91 8.70
CA GLN A 34 7.70 -7.47 9.38
C GLN A 34 6.86 -6.32 9.93
N LEU A 35 5.62 -6.19 9.46
CA LEU A 35 4.72 -5.12 9.85
C LEU A 35 3.51 -5.68 10.61
N LEU A 36 3.08 -4.96 11.64
CA LEU A 36 1.81 -5.19 12.31
C LEU A 36 0.75 -4.28 11.69
N LEU A 37 -0.05 -4.85 10.79
CA LEU A 37 -1.06 -4.14 10.01
C LEU A 37 -2.45 -4.27 10.64
N SER A 38 -3.31 -3.28 10.44
CA SER A 38 -4.73 -3.37 10.82
C SER A 38 -5.65 -3.43 9.60
N GLU A 39 -6.97 -3.39 9.83
CA GLU A 39 -7.96 -3.24 8.77
C GLU A 39 -7.75 -2.00 7.88
N ARG A 40 -7.02 -1.00 8.37
CA ARG A 40 -6.73 0.23 7.63
C ARG A 40 -5.71 0.00 6.52
N GLU A 41 -4.76 -0.90 6.73
CA GLU A 41 -3.69 -1.22 5.78
C GLU A 41 -4.01 -2.45 4.92
N LEU A 42 -5.14 -3.12 5.18
CA LEU A 42 -5.51 -4.37 4.52
C LEU A 42 -6.96 -4.33 4.10
N GLN A 43 -7.18 -4.38 2.79
CA GLN A 43 -8.50 -4.45 2.18
C GLN A 43 -8.71 -5.83 1.57
N ARG A 44 -9.94 -6.29 1.52
CA ARG A 44 -10.25 -7.54 0.84
C ARG A 44 -10.21 -7.31 -0.68
N ASP A 45 -9.42 -8.11 -1.39
CA ASP A 45 -9.29 -8.02 -2.86
C ASP A 45 -10.57 -8.57 -3.50
N TYR A 46 -11.36 -7.67 -4.07
CA TYR A 46 -12.54 -8.03 -4.86
C TYR A 46 -12.10 -8.19 -6.31
N GLY A 47 -11.70 -9.40 -6.69
CA GLY A 47 -11.41 -9.73 -8.09
C GLY A 47 -12.54 -9.27 -9.01
N GLY A 48 -12.19 -8.59 -10.10
CA GLY A 48 -13.15 -8.02 -11.05
C GLY A 48 -14.04 -9.06 -11.74
N TRP A 49 -15.27 -8.63 -12.07
CA TRP A 49 -16.33 -9.16 -12.96
C TRP A 49 -16.66 -10.67 -13.04
N LEU A 50 -15.80 -11.60 -12.64
CA LEU A 50 -16.09 -13.04 -12.53
C LEU A 50 -16.68 -13.33 -11.14
N ARG A 51 -17.89 -12.82 -10.92
CA ARG A 51 -18.78 -13.23 -9.81
C ARG A 51 -19.40 -14.57 -10.19
N GLY A 52 -18.93 -15.68 -9.63
CA GLY A 52 -19.63 -16.95 -9.86
C GLY A 52 -19.09 -18.17 -9.16
N GLU A 53 -17.79 -18.27 -8.91
CA GLU A 53 -17.22 -19.51 -8.38
C GLU A 53 -16.53 -19.22 -7.04
N GLY A 54 -17.07 -19.87 -6.00
CA GLY A 54 -16.99 -19.44 -4.61
C GLY A 54 -15.61 -19.48 -3.94
N ASP A 55 -15.53 -18.80 -2.79
CA ASP A 55 -14.86 -19.17 -1.52
C ASP A 55 -13.50 -19.91 -1.51
N GLY A 56 -12.78 -20.01 -2.62
CA GLY A 56 -11.61 -20.88 -2.73
C GLY A 56 -10.42 -20.37 -1.92
N VAL A 57 -10.09 -19.07 -2.02
CA VAL A 57 -8.96 -18.45 -1.32
C VAL A 57 -9.30 -17.00 -0.95
N LEU A 58 -9.39 -16.73 0.34
CA LEU A 58 -9.47 -15.37 0.85
C LEU A 58 -8.14 -14.65 0.60
N ARG A 59 -8.20 -13.50 -0.07
CA ARG A 59 -7.06 -12.64 -0.36
C ARG A 59 -7.28 -11.25 0.23
N LEU A 60 -6.24 -10.73 0.84
CA LEU A 60 -6.16 -9.33 1.27
C LEU A 60 -5.19 -8.61 0.32
N GLN A 61 -5.37 -7.31 0.19
CA GLN A 61 -4.53 -6.41 -0.59
C GLN A 61 -4.06 -5.28 0.33
N LEU A 62 -2.80 -4.90 0.19
CA LEU A 62 -2.24 -3.76 0.91
C LEU A 62 -2.94 -2.47 0.48
N SER A 63 -3.52 -1.78 1.45
CA SER A 63 -4.02 -0.43 1.29
C SER A 63 -2.93 0.54 1.73
N TRP A 64 -2.64 1.52 0.90
CA TRP A 64 -1.59 2.52 1.13
C TRP A 64 -2.03 3.87 0.59
N GLN A 65 -1.36 4.93 1.01
CA GLN A 65 -1.66 6.30 0.63
C GLN A 65 -0.48 7.00 -0.02
N ARG A 66 -0.80 7.95 -0.90
CA ARG A 66 0.16 8.97 -1.32
C ARG A 66 0.22 10.08 -0.26
N PRO A 67 1.38 10.70 -0.08
CA PRO A 67 1.50 11.86 0.81
C PRO A 67 0.73 13.07 0.29
N GLY A 68 -0.07 13.67 1.17
CA GLY A 68 -0.85 14.87 0.89
C GLY A 68 -2.19 14.60 0.20
N ASP A 69 -2.97 15.68 0.03
CA ASP A 69 -4.30 15.63 -0.56
C ASP A 69 -4.31 15.98 -2.07
N GLY A 70 -3.12 16.23 -2.63
CA GLY A 70 -2.91 16.64 -4.02
C GLY A 70 -2.34 15.55 -4.92
N TRP A 71 -2.08 15.92 -6.17
CA TRP A 71 -1.47 15.04 -7.17
C TRP A 71 0.06 14.94 -7.05
N GLN A 72 0.69 15.88 -6.35
CA GLN A 72 2.14 15.99 -6.20
C GLN A 72 2.68 15.01 -5.15
N LEU A 73 3.83 14.41 -5.43
CA LEU A 73 4.61 13.65 -4.48
C LEU A 73 5.74 14.55 -3.93
N PRO A 74 5.77 14.88 -2.62
CA PRO A 74 6.74 15.82 -2.06
C PRO A 74 8.20 15.40 -2.22
N TRP A 75 8.47 14.10 -2.30
CA TRP A 75 9.82 13.53 -2.47
C TRP A 75 10.24 13.37 -3.93
N LEU A 76 9.32 13.60 -4.89
CA LEU A 76 9.59 13.45 -6.32
C LEU A 76 9.96 14.80 -6.93
N ASP A 77 11.25 15.08 -6.98
CA ASP A 77 11.84 16.25 -7.65
C ASP A 77 12.61 15.83 -8.92
N GLU A 78 13.22 16.81 -9.61
CA GLU A 78 13.99 16.56 -10.83
C GLU A 78 15.20 15.64 -10.60
N ALA A 79 15.86 15.78 -9.45
CA ALA A 79 16.99 14.92 -9.08
C ALA A 79 16.52 13.47 -8.89
N LYS A 80 15.40 13.27 -8.21
CA LYS A 80 14.76 11.97 -8.03
C LYS A 80 14.30 11.37 -9.36
N LEU A 81 13.70 12.17 -10.26
CA LEU A 81 13.34 11.70 -11.59
C LEU A 81 14.56 11.17 -12.34
N SER A 82 15.67 11.91 -12.29
CA SER A 82 16.94 11.48 -12.90
C SER A 82 17.49 10.20 -12.25
N GLU A 83 17.44 10.08 -10.92
CA GLU A 83 17.81 8.86 -10.18
C GLU A 83 16.99 7.64 -10.64
N LEU A 84 15.70 7.85 -10.92
CA LEU A 84 14.78 6.82 -11.42
C LEU A 84 14.89 6.59 -12.93
N GLY A 85 15.75 7.32 -13.64
CA GLY A 85 16.00 7.19 -15.07
C GLY A 85 15.03 7.97 -15.97
N PHE A 86 14.32 8.95 -15.44
CA PHE A 86 13.45 9.84 -16.22
C PHE A 86 14.12 11.17 -16.52
N SER A 87 13.78 11.74 -17.68
CA SER A 87 14.14 13.12 -18.03
C SER A 87 13.00 14.06 -17.66
N ALA A 88 13.27 15.12 -16.90
CA ALA A 88 12.25 16.09 -16.44
C ALA A 88 11.85 17.10 -17.53
N THR A 89 11.50 16.62 -18.72
CA THR A 89 11.10 17.42 -19.88
C THR A 89 9.59 17.52 -20.03
N ASP A 90 9.09 18.36 -20.95
CA ASP A 90 7.65 18.47 -21.28
C ASP A 90 7.04 17.15 -21.80
N THR A 91 7.87 16.18 -22.17
CA THR A 91 7.49 14.85 -22.61
C THR A 91 7.51 13.81 -21.49
N LEU A 92 7.63 14.22 -20.21
CA LEU A 92 7.69 13.31 -19.05
C LEU A 92 6.56 12.28 -19.05
N SER A 93 5.32 12.70 -19.27
CA SER A 93 4.13 11.84 -19.30
C SER A 93 4.09 10.86 -20.49
N ARG A 94 4.99 11.00 -21.47
CA ARG A 94 5.12 10.08 -22.61
C ARG A 94 6.21 9.04 -22.41
N GLN A 95 7.01 9.16 -21.35
CA GLN A 95 8.04 8.18 -21.04
C GLN A 95 7.38 6.92 -20.48
N PRO A 96 7.83 5.72 -20.87
CA PRO A 96 7.24 4.48 -20.39
C PRO A 96 7.42 4.34 -18.87
N ALA A 97 6.46 3.66 -18.23
CA ALA A 97 6.60 3.29 -16.83
C ALA A 97 7.90 2.50 -16.61
N ARG A 98 8.56 2.74 -15.47
CA ARG A 98 9.80 2.03 -15.09
C ARG A 98 9.57 1.18 -13.86
N ASP A 99 10.17 -0.01 -13.86
CA ASP A 99 10.20 -0.86 -12.69
C ASP A 99 11.14 -0.27 -11.64
N VAL A 100 10.63 -0.16 -10.42
CA VAL A 100 11.30 0.47 -9.29
C VAL A 100 10.98 -0.27 -7.99
N TRP A 101 11.80 -0.03 -6.98
CA TRP A 101 11.51 -0.36 -5.60
C TRP A 101 10.83 0.83 -4.93
N LEU A 102 9.71 0.58 -4.28
CA LEU A 102 8.89 1.57 -3.59
C LEU A 102 9.01 1.35 -2.08
N VAL A 103 9.18 2.43 -1.33
CA VAL A 103 9.25 2.39 0.13
C VAL A 103 7.91 2.83 0.70
N LEU A 104 7.27 1.92 1.44
CA LEU A 104 6.10 2.24 2.22
C LEU A 104 6.46 2.31 3.71
N GLU A 105 6.05 3.37 4.38
CA GLU A 105 6.29 3.60 5.81
C GLU A 105 4.97 3.59 6.59
N LEU A 106 4.91 2.76 7.62
CA LEU A 106 3.79 2.63 8.54
C LEU A 106 3.93 3.62 9.70
N GLU A 107 2.90 4.44 9.91
CA GLU A 107 2.83 5.42 11.01
C GLU A 107 4.01 6.41 11.04
N GLY A 108 4.54 6.71 9.86
CA GLY A 108 5.66 7.59 9.62
C GLY A 108 5.37 9.08 9.78
N ALA A 109 6.37 9.90 9.51
CA ALA A 109 6.28 11.36 9.63
C ALA A 109 5.20 11.97 8.71
N LEU A 110 5.07 11.46 7.47
CA LEU A 110 4.06 11.93 6.52
C LEU A 110 2.63 11.67 7.00
N TYR A 111 2.36 10.50 7.59
CA TYR A 111 1.05 10.19 8.18
C TYR A 111 0.75 11.13 9.37
N ARG A 112 1.71 11.28 10.29
CA ARG A 112 1.56 12.16 11.46
C ARG A 112 1.30 13.61 11.05
N SER A 113 2.01 14.08 10.03
CA SER A 113 1.78 15.42 9.45
C SER A 113 0.38 15.55 8.87
N GLN A 114 -0.15 14.53 8.19
CA GLN A 114 -1.51 14.57 7.64
C GLN A 114 -2.58 14.61 8.75
N VAL A 115 -2.40 13.83 9.81
CA VAL A 115 -3.29 13.88 11.00
C VAL A 115 -3.26 15.27 11.62
N GLU A 116 -2.07 15.84 11.81
CA GLU A 116 -1.91 17.15 12.44
C GLU A 116 -2.52 18.27 11.59
N GLN A 117 -2.34 18.23 10.26
CA GLN A 117 -3.00 19.15 9.33
C GLN A 117 -4.53 19.05 9.43
N ALA A 118 -5.09 17.84 9.52
CA ALA A 118 -6.53 17.66 9.67
C ALA A 118 -7.05 18.21 11.02
N ARG A 119 -6.29 18.07 12.10
CA ARG A 119 -6.62 18.65 13.41
C ARG A 119 -6.61 20.18 13.39
N GLN A 120 -5.56 20.76 12.82
CA GLN A 120 -5.43 22.21 12.69
C GLN A 120 -6.55 22.79 11.81
N ALA A 121 -6.91 22.10 10.73
CA ALA A 121 -8.00 22.50 9.84
C ALA A 121 -9.39 22.43 10.50
N LEU A 122 -9.60 21.51 11.45
CA LEU A 122 -10.82 21.46 12.26
C LEU A 122 -10.83 22.59 13.30
N ALA A 123 -9.73 22.78 14.03
CA ALA A 123 -9.61 23.84 15.04
C ALA A 123 -9.84 25.24 14.44
N ALA A 124 -9.33 25.49 13.23
CA ALA A 124 -9.58 26.73 12.50
C ALA A 124 -11.07 26.91 12.17
N ALA A 125 -11.73 25.89 11.63
CA ALA A 125 -13.16 25.94 11.31
C ALA A 125 -14.04 26.12 12.56
N GLU A 126 -13.65 25.54 13.70
CA GLU A 126 -14.32 25.75 14.99
C GLU A 126 -14.19 27.20 15.48
N HIS A 127 -13.00 27.79 15.34
CA HIS A 127 -12.76 29.19 15.70
C HIS A 127 -13.58 30.16 14.82
N GLU A 128 -13.64 29.91 13.51
CA GLU A 128 -14.45 30.70 12.58
C GLU A 128 -15.95 30.60 12.91
N LEU A 129 -16.46 29.40 13.19
CA LEU A 129 -17.85 29.21 13.60
C LEU A 129 -18.17 29.87 14.95
N GLN A 130 -17.22 29.94 15.88
CA GLN A 130 -17.40 30.67 17.14
C GLN A 130 -17.55 32.18 16.91
N ALA A 131 -16.85 32.74 15.91
CA ALA A 131 -16.98 34.15 15.54
C ALA A 131 -18.35 34.45 14.89
N GLU A 132 -18.89 33.51 14.11
CA GLU A 132 -20.20 33.65 13.45
C GLU A 132 -21.13 32.42 13.65
N PRO A 133 -21.71 32.23 14.84
CA PRO A 133 -22.42 30.98 15.19
C PRO A 133 -23.68 30.68 14.36
N GLN A 134 -24.26 31.70 13.72
CA GLN A 134 -25.48 31.56 12.94
C GLN A 134 -25.21 31.08 11.50
N SER A 135 -23.95 31.16 11.03
CA SER A 135 -23.58 30.77 9.68
C SER A 135 -23.75 29.27 9.46
N GLU A 136 -24.66 28.90 8.56
CA GLU A 136 -24.88 27.51 8.17
C GLU A 136 -23.70 26.95 7.37
N VAL A 137 -23.03 27.80 6.57
CA VAL A 137 -21.84 27.44 5.79
C VAL A 137 -20.70 27.03 6.71
N LEU A 138 -20.41 27.83 7.75
CA LEU A 138 -19.34 27.51 8.71
C LEU A 138 -19.64 26.25 9.52
N ARG A 139 -20.93 25.99 9.84
CA ARG A 139 -21.34 24.72 10.46
C ARG A 139 -21.03 23.53 9.56
N GLN A 140 -21.39 23.64 8.28
CA GLN A 140 -21.13 22.59 7.30
C GLN A 140 -19.63 22.36 7.10
N GLU A 141 -18.83 23.42 6.99
CA GLU A 141 -17.37 23.32 6.86
C GLU A 141 -16.73 22.64 8.08
N ARG A 142 -17.13 23.02 9.31
CA ARG A 142 -16.68 22.34 10.54
C ARG A 142 -17.03 20.85 10.49
N ASP A 143 -18.26 20.50 10.13
CA ASP A 143 -18.71 19.10 10.05
C ASP A 143 -17.95 18.30 8.98
N ASP A 144 -17.59 18.92 7.86
CA ASP A 144 -16.73 18.32 6.83
C ASP A 144 -15.30 18.09 7.33
N ARG A 145 -14.71 19.08 8.04
CA ARG A 145 -13.37 18.94 8.64
C ARG A 145 -13.34 17.89 9.74
N GLN A 146 -14.40 17.80 10.54
CA GLN A 146 -14.54 16.79 11.57
C GLN A 146 -14.60 15.38 10.96
N ARG A 147 -15.42 15.19 9.91
CA ARG A 147 -15.46 13.93 9.16
C ARG A 147 -14.11 13.57 8.54
N ARG A 148 -13.38 14.56 8.00
CA ARG A 148 -12.04 14.37 7.45
C ARG A 148 -11.05 13.89 8.52
N LEU A 149 -11.05 14.52 9.70
CA LEU A 149 -10.18 14.10 10.81
C LEU A 149 -10.50 12.66 11.25
N GLN A 150 -11.79 12.35 11.45
CA GLN A 150 -12.22 11.00 11.82
C GLN A 150 -11.79 9.96 10.77
N PHE A 151 -11.92 10.28 9.48
CA PHE A 151 -11.45 9.42 8.40
C PHE A 151 -9.94 9.16 8.47
N VAL A 152 -9.11 10.21 8.60
CA VAL A 152 -7.64 10.10 8.65
C VAL A 152 -7.17 9.35 9.91
N GLU A 153 -7.86 9.52 11.04
CA GLU A 153 -7.51 8.87 12.30
C GLU A 153 -7.98 7.42 12.40
N GLN A 154 -9.07 7.03 11.74
CA GLN A 154 -9.73 5.73 11.99
C GLN A 154 -9.79 4.80 10.77
N GLN A 155 -9.84 5.34 9.55
CA GLN A 155 -10.14 4.54 8.34
C GLN A 155 -8.99 4.58 7.33
N ALA A 156 -8.36 5.74 7.16
CA ALA A 156 -7.32 5.94 6.16
C ALA A 156 -6.08 5.10 6.52
N SER A 157 -5.47 4.42 5.55
CA SER A 157 -4.27 3.59 5.77
C SER A 157 -3.12 4.40 6.37
N ARG A 158 -2.44 3.89 7.39
CA ARG A 158 -1.26 4.55 7.97
C ARG A 158 0.02 4.29 7.16
N LEU A 159 -0.09 3.47 6.11
CA LEU A 159 1.00 3.05 5.24
C LEU A 159 1.16 4.07 4.10
N MET A 160 2.24 4.86 4.16
CA MET A 160 2.49 5.99 3.25
C MET A 160 3.60 5.68 2.26
N LEU A 161 3.46 6.09 1.01
CA LEU A 161 4.55 6.05 0.03
C LEU A 161 5.55 7.19 0.29
N VAL A 162 6.76 6.85 0.72
CA VAL A 162 7.75 7.84 1.18
C VAL A 162 8.97 8.01 0.26
N ASP A 163 9.30 7.00 -0.55
CA ASP A 163 10.46 7.06 -1.46
C ASP A 163 10.32 6.01 -2.57
N ALA A 164 11.15 6.16 -3.60
CA ALA A 164 11.36 5.18 -4.64
C ALA A 164 12.83 5.17 -5.08
N GLY A 165 13.28 4.03 -5.60
CA GLY A 165 14.65 3.85 -6.10
C GLY A 165 14.79 2.64 -7.02
N VAL A 166 15.93 2.57 -7.72
CA VAL A 166 16.24 1.48 -8.65
C VAL A 166 16.97 0.31 -7.98
N ASP A 167 17.50 0.52 -6.77
CA ASP A 167 18.26 -0.48 -6.00
C ASP A 167 17.67 -0.67 -4.60
N ALA A 168 17.16 -1.88 -4.33
CA ALA A 168 16.59 -2.24 -3.03
C ALA A 168 17.59 -2.19 -1.88
N GLN A 169 18.87 -2.54 -2.11
CA GLN A 169 19.88 -2.54 -1.06
C GLN A 169 20.21 -1.12 -0.62
N VAL A 170 20.35 -0.21 -1.58
CA VAL A 170 20.56 1.23 -1.31
C VAL A 170 19.37 1.81 -0.56
N LEU A 171 18.15 1.50 -0.99
CA LEU A 171 16.94 1.93 -0.28
C LEU A 171 16.87 1.36 1.13
N ARG A 172 17.20 0.09 1.34
CA ARG A 172 17.17 -0.52 2.67
C ARG A 172 18.23 0.06 3.61
N GLN A 173 19.37 0.50 3.09
CA GLN A 173 20.36 1.26 3.89
C GLN A 173 19.82 2.63 4.31
N ARG A 174 19.09 3.31 3.42
CA ARG A 174 18.43 4.59 3.71
C ARG A 174 17.23 4.45 4.65
N TRP A 175 16.49 3.35 4.53
CA TRP A 175 15.27 3.02 5.26
C TRP A 175 15.45 1.72 6.09
N PRO A 176 16.25 1.77 7.18
CA PRO A 176 16.68 0.57 7.89
C PRO A 176 15.62 -0.06 8.81
N ASN A 177 14.53 0.63 9.12
CA ASN A 177 13.55 0.15 10.11
C ASN A 177 12.60 -0.90 9.51
N ARG A 178 12.98 -2.17 9.63
CA ARG A 178 12.20 -3.32 9.13
C ARG A 178 10.85 -3.55 9.80
N GLN A 179 10.57 -2.87 10.90
CA GLN A 179 9.30 -2.99 11.63
C GLN A 179 8.25 -1.95 11.19
N HIS A 180 8.68 -0.90 10.49
CA HIS A 180 7.82 0.18 10.03
C HIS A 180 7.97 0.46 8.54
N GLN A 181 9.01 -0.04 7.88
CA GLN A 181 9.34 0.28 6.50
C GLN A 181 9.50 -1.00 5.68
N VAL A 182 8.76 -1.06 4.57
CA VAL A 182 8.78 -2.17 3.63
C VAL A 182 9.16 -1.69 2.24
N LEU A 183 9.96 -2.50 1.53
CA LEU A 183 10.26 -2.30 0.12
C LEU A 183 9.39 -3.25 -0.70
N LEU A 184 8.69 -2.71 -1.70
CA LEU A 184 7.91 -3.48 -2.65
C LEU A 184 8.37 -3.17 -4.07
N ALA A 185 8.45 -4.20 -4.91
CA ALA A 185 8.61 -4.01 -6.34
C ALA A 185 7.35 -3.34 -6.89
N GLY A 186 7.51 -2.49 -7.89
CA GLY A 186 6.41 -1.78 -8.52
C GLY A 186 6.83 -1.13 -9.82
N SER A 187 5.90 -0.39 -10.43
CA SER A 187 6.21 0.51 -11.53
C SER A 187 5.74 1.91 -11.21
N ILE A 188 6.52 2.88 -11.68
CA ILE A 188 6.23 4.31 -11.56
C ILE A 188 6.14 4.95 -12.93
N GLU A 189 5.13 5.79 -13.12
CA GLU A 189 4.88 6.56 -14.33
C GLU A 189 4.66 8.02 -13.95
N PRO A 190 5.74 8.84 -13.93
CA PRO A 190 5.68 10.21 -13.47
C PRO A 190 4.95 11.10 -14.47
N TYR A 191 4.32 12.15 -13.96
CA TYR A 191 3.66 13.17 -14.75
C TYR A 191 3.77 14.54 -14.09
N ARG A 192 3.53 15.59 -14.87
CA ARG A 192 3.42 16.96 -14.42
C ARG A 192 2.03 17.50 -14.76
N HIS A 193 1.43 18.28 -13.87
CA HIS A 193 0.15 18.93 -14.14
C HIS A 193 0.36 20.34 -14.70
N GLY A 194 0.17 20.50 -16.02
CA GLY A 194 0.28 21.80 -16.67
C GLY A 194 1.60 22.54 -16.35
N THR A 195 1.48 23.79 -15.93
CA THR A 195 2.61 24.63 -15.51
C THR A 195 2.88 24.61 -14.01
N GLU A 196 2.09 23.86 -13.23
CA GLU A 196 2.26 23.78 -11.78
C GLU A 196 3.66 23.24 -11.42
N ALA A 197 4.15 23.68 -10.28
CA ALA A 197 5.43 23.21 -9.74
C ALA A 197 5.27 21.82 -9.13
N GLY A 198 6.26 20.97 -9.34
CA GLY A 198 6.30 19.61 -8.78
C GLY A 198 5.88 18.51 -9.75
N TYR A 199 5.93 17.27 -9.25
CA TYR A 199 5.69 16.06 -10.02
C TYR A 199 4.77 15.11 -9.25
N GLY A 200 3.90 14.44 -9.99
CA GLY A 200 3.09 13.33 -9.51
C GLY A 200 3.52 12.06 -10.20
N ALA A 201 2.95 10.93 -9.78
CA ALA A 201 3.15 9.67 -10.48
C ALA A 201 1.95 8.73 -10.34
N THR A 202 1.71 7.98 -11.41
CA THR A 202 0.90 6.77 -11.34
C THR A 202 1.80 5.64 -10.84
N ILE A 203 1.38 4.98 -9.76
CA ILE A 203 2.14 3.93 -9.09
C ILE A 203 1.33 2.64 -9.15
N ARG A 204 1.99 1.54 -9.52
CA ARG A 204 1.43 0.19 -9.44
C ARG A 204 2.37 -0.68 -8.62
N LEU A 205 1.90 -1.15 -7.46
CA LEU A 205 2.63 -2.14 -6.67
C LEU A 205 2.55 -3.51 -7.35
N GLN A 206 3.66 -4.25 -7.30
CA GLN A 206 3.70 -5.67 -7.62
C GLN A 206 3.57 -6.46 -6.31
N ASN A 207 2.85 -7.57 -6.35
CA ASN A 207 2.66 -8.48 -5.21
C ASN A 207 2.08 -7.81 -3.95
N ASP A 208 1.18 -6.84 -4.11
CA ASP A 208 0.46 -6.19 -3.02
C ASP A 208 -0.68 -7.06 -2.43
N ARG A 209 -0.90 -8.25 -3.00
CA ARG A 209 -1.91 -9.21 -2.58
C ARG A 209 -1.29 -10.33 -1.75
N LEU A 210 -1.91 -10.59 -0.60
CA LEU A 210 -1.53 -11.66 0.32
C LEU A 210 -2.67 -12.68 0.45
N SER A 211 -2.30 -13.95 0.34
CA SER A 211 -3.21 -15.07 0.63
C SER A 211 -3.35 -15.27 2.12
N VAL A 212 -4.58 -15.42 2.60
CA VAL A 212 -4.85 -15.77 3.99
C VAL A 212 -4.65 -17.28 4.19
N PRO A 213 -3.73 -17.70 5.08
CA PRO A 213 -3.53 -19.11 5.40
C PRO A 213 -4.83 -19.77 5.86
N HIS A 214 -5.00 -21.06 5.56
CA HIS A 214 -6.21 -21.81 5.92
C HIS A 214 -6.57 -21.69 7.41
N ALA A 215 -5.55 -21.71 8.29
CA ALA A 215 -5.70 -21.60 9.74
C ALA A 215 -6.40 -20.31 10.20
N TYR A 216 -6.36 -19.25 9.39
CA TYR A 216 -6.94 -17.94 9.71
C TYR A 216 -8.21 -17.61 8.92
N ARG A 217 -8.76 -18.56 8.15
CA ARG A 217 -9.91 -18.30 7.27
C ARG A 217 -11.14 -17.86 8.05
N GLU A 218 -11.47 -18.52 9.16
CA GLU A 218 -12.64 -18.18 9.97
C GLU A 218 -12.51 -16.79 10.59
N GLN A 219 -11.35 -16.47 11.17
CA GLN A 219 -11.04 -15.16 11.72
C GLN A 219 -11.17 -14.06 10.65
N ALA A 220 -10.77 -14.37 9.42
CA ALA A 220 -10.78 -13.43 8.32
C ALA A 220 -12.11 -13.41 7.51
N ARG A 221 -13.11 -14.24 7.86
CA ARG A 221 -14.47 -14.12 7.30
C ARG A 221 -15.15 -12.80 7.66
N GLY A 222 -14.81 -12.25 8.83
CA GLY A 222 -15.30 -10.96 9.32
C GLY A 222 -14.79 -9.75 8.54
N TRP A 223 -13.82 -9.94 7.62
CA TRP A 223 -13.33 -8.86 6.75
C TRP A 223 -14.42 -8.47 5.75
N ALA A 224 -15.08 -7.35 6.03
CA ALA A 224 -16.29 -6.89 5.34
C ALA A 224 -16.07 -6.54 3.86
N ARG A 225 -17.19 -6.52 3.13
CA ARG A 225 -17.27 -6.10 1.72
C ARG A 225 -17.45 -4.60 1.58
N GLY A 226 -16.32 -3.90 1.43
CA GLY A 226 -16.30 -2.49 1.02
C GLY A 226 -15.85 -1.52 2.11
N HIS A 227 -16.01 -0.23 1.83
CA HIS A 227 -15.55 0.90 2.64
C HIS A 227 -16.28 1.08 3.98
N GLU A 228 -17.29 0.26 4.28
CA GLU A 228 -18.00 0.28 5.56
C GLU A 228 -17.21 -0.53 6.61
N GLN A 229 -16.05 0.03 7.01
CA GLN A 229 -15.27 -0.46 8.15
C GLN A 229 -15.90 0.04 9.46
N THR A 230 -16.98 -0.59 9.89
CA THR A 230 -17.57 -0.32 11.21
C THR A 230 -17.66 -1.61 12.02
N GLY A 231 -16.50 -2.16 12.41
CA GLY A 231 -16.47 -3.07 13.55
C GLY A 231 -15.42 -4.18 13.56
N PHE A 232 -14.86 -4.57 12.41
CA PHE A 232 -13.83 -5.61 12.38
C PHE A 232 -12.47 -5.01 12.71
N LYS A 233 -12.08 -5.10 13.98
CA LYS A 233 -10.74 -4.74 14.46
C LYS A 233 -9.88 -5.98 14.42
N ALA A 234 -8.87 -5.99 13.55
CA ALA A 234 -7.93 -7.08 13.51
C ALA A 234 -6.51 -6.57 13.36
N GLN A 235 -5.59 -7.27 14.00
CA GLN A 235 -4.15 -7.09 13.81
C GLN A 235 -3.61 -8.28 13.03
N VAL A 236 -3.01 -7.99 11.88
CA VAL A 236 -2.39 -8.95 10.99
C VAL A 236 -0.90 -8.70 10.98
N GLU A 237 -0.15 -9.69 11.42
CA GLU A 237 1.30 -9.66 11.30
C GLU A 237 1.68 -10.18 9.92
N VAL A 238 2.32 -9.32 9.12
CA VAL A 238 2.73 -9.61 7.74
C VAL A 238 4.24 -9.54 7.65
N ALA A 239 4.85 -10.59 7.13
CA ALA A 239 6.26 -10.60 6.80
C ALA A 239 6.46 -10.43 5.30
N PHE A 240 7.53 -9.73 4.93
CA PHE A 240 7.98 -9.51 3.56
C PHE A 240 9.32 -10.22 3.40
N GLY A 241 9.41 -11.10 2.42
CA GLY A 241 10.52 -12.05 2.36
C GLY A 241 11.71 -11.57 1.56
N ARG A 242 12.62 -12.49 1.27
CA ARG A 242 13.79 -12.23 0.43
C ARG A 242 13.46 -11.83 -1.00
N ARG A 243 12.25 -12.15 -1.48
CA ARG A 243 11.71 -11.70 -2.77
C ARG A 243 10.77 -10.50 -2.63
N HIS A 244 10.69 -9.90 -1.44
CA HIS A 244 9.78 -8.82 -1.09
C HIS A 244 8.29 -9.20 -1.25
N GLU A 245 7.98 -10.49 -1.32
CA GLU A 245 6.62 -10.99 -1.42
C GLU A 245 6.02 -11.15 -0.01
N PRO A 246 4.82 -10.62 0.27
CA PRO A 246 4.20 -10.67 1.58
C PRO A 246 3.60 -12.05 1.90
N TRP A 247 3.60 -12.42 3.18
CA TRP A 247 2.74 -13.48 3.72
C TRP A 247 2.27 -13.16 5.14
N VAL A 248 1.11 -13.70 5.48
CA VAL A 248 0.53 -13.59 6.82
C VAL A 248 1.23 -14.55 7.77
N LEU A 249 1.75 -14.02 8.89
CA LEU A 249 2.26 -14.78 10.02
C LEU A 249 1.12 -15.11 11.00
N SER A 250 0.36 -14.10 11.39
CA SER A 250 -0.72 -14.23 12.37
C SER A 250 -1.88 -13.26 12.11
N ILE A 251 -3.09 -13.65 12.54
CA ILE A 251 -4.28 -12.77 12.59
C ILE A 251 -4.84 -12.84 14.00
N ARG A 252 -5.00 -11.67 14.64
CA ARG A 252 -5.57 -11.47 15.98
C ARG A 252 -6.74 -10.49 15.91
N GLN A 253 -7.76 -10.69 16.75
CA GLN A 253 -8.90 -9.80 16.94
C GLN A 253 -8.84 -9.21 18.35
#